data_AF-A0A931WEA9-F1
#
_entry.id   AF-A0A931WEA9-F1
#
_cell.length_a   1.000
_cell.length_b   1.000
_cell.length_c   1.000
_cell.angle_alpha   90.00
_cell.angle_beta   90.00
_cell.angle_gamma   90.00
#
_symmetry.space_group_name_H-M   'P 1'
#
loop_
_entity.id
_entity.type
_entity.pdbx_description
1 polymer ?
#
loop_
_entity_poly.entity_id
_entity_poly.type
_entity_poly.pdbx_seq_one_letter_code
_entity_poly.pdbx_strand_id
1 'polypeptide(L)' 'MDESAIEKIKVIFVENDIEYAAIFGSRARGDNRPDSDLDILIRFKKDKEPGFFRYLGIEE' A
#
# COMPACT_ATOMS: atom_id res chain seq x y z
N MET A 1 4.78 -6.64 13.49
CA MET A 1 3.77 -5.64 13.06
C MET A 1 2.60 -5.79 13.99
N ASP A 2 2.10 -4.69 14.54
CA ASP A 2 0.93 -4.71 15.44
C ASP A 2 -0.33 -5.16 14.66
N GLU A 3 -1.17 -5.98 15.27
CA GLU A 3 -2.45 -6.42 14.68
C GLU A 3 -3.33 -5.23 14.31
N SER A 4 -3.27 -4.14 15.09
CA SER A 4 -4.02 -2.92 14.80
C SER A 4 -3.57 -2.24 13.49
N ALA A 5 -2.30 -2.38 13.11
CA ALA A 5 -1.76 -1.82 11.88
C ALA A 5 -2.20 -2.61 10.65
N ILE A 6 -2.24 -3.94 10.75
CA ILE A 6 -2.74 -4.82 9.69
C ILE A 6 -4.19 -4.46 9.36
N GLU A 7 -5.02 -4.26 10.38
CA GLU A 7 -6.43 -3.96 10.17
C GLU A 7 -6.65 -2.60 9.50
N LYS A 8 -5.89 -1.58 9.91
CA LYS A 8 -5.89 -0.28 9.23
C LYS A 8 -5.48 -0.38 7.76
N ILE A 9 -4.44 -1.15 7.45
CA ILE A 9 -3.98 -1.36 6.06
C ILE A 9 -5.07 -2.03 5.22
N LYS A 10 -5.76 -3.04 5.76
CA LYS A 10 -6.88 -3.68 5.06
C LYS A 10 -8.01 -2.71 4.75
N VAL A 11 -8.39 -1.88 5.73
CA VAL A 11 -9.42 -0.84 5.52
C VAL A 11 -9.02 0.09 4.38
N ILE A 12 -7.78 0.60 4.40
CA ILE A 12 -7.25 1.46 3.34
C ILE A 12 -7.32 0.76 1.97
N PHE A 13 -6.93 -0.52 1.88
CA PHE A 13 -6.99 -1.26 0.62
C PHE A 13 -8.41 -1.41 0.08
N VAL A 14 -9.38 -1.67 0.95
CA VAL A 14 -10.79 -1.79 0.56
C VAL A 14 -11.34 -0.44 0.09
N GLU A 15 -11.06 0.64 0.82
CA GLU A 15 -11.56 1.99 0.50
C GLU A 15 -10.98 2.56 -0.80
N ASN A 16 -9.79 2.10 -1.21
CA ASN A 16 -9.09 2.61 -2.39
C ASN A 16 -9.13 1.65 -3.60
N ASP A 17 -10.08 0.72 -3.63
CA ASP A 17 -10.25 -0.22 -4.75
C ASP A 17 -8.97 -0.99 -5.12
N ILE A 18 -8.17 -1.39 -4.12
CA ILE A 18 -6.98 -2.21 -4.33
C ILE A 18 -7.41 -3.65 -4.64
N GLU A 19 -6.97 -4.19 -5.78
CA GLU A 19 -7.23 -5.57 -6.21
C GLU A 19 -6.16 -6.53 -5.69
N TYR A 20 -4.91 -6.09 -5.65
CA TYR A 20 -3.77 -6.91 -5.24
C TYR A 20 -2.75 -6.08 -4.47
N ALA A 21 -2.16 -6.69 -3.45
CA ALA A 21 -1.06 -6.12 -2.69
C ALA A 21 0.02 -7.18 -2.40
N ALA A 22 1.29 -6.81 -2.48
CA ALA A 22 2.42 -7.66 -2.14
C ALA A 22 3.49 -6.86 -1.39
N ILE A 23 4.18 -7.53 -0.46
CA ILE A 23 5.34 -6.94 0.22
C ILE A 23 6.54 -7.07 -0.72
N PHE A 24 7.28 -5.97 -0.88
CA PHE A 24 8.57 -5.98 -1.57
C PHE A 24 9.65 -5.34 -0.70
N GLY A 25 10.78 -4.99 -1.30
CA GLY A 25 11.83 -4.26 -0.60
C GLY A 25 12.54 -5.08 0.48
N SER A 26 13.07 -4.38 1.47
CA SER A 26 14.01 -4.98 2.42
C SER A 26 13.41 -6.07 3.30
N ARG A 27 12.15 -5.88 3.71
CA ARG A 27 11.42 -6.84 4.55
C ARG A 27 11.08 -8.12 3.80
N ALA A 28 10.83 -8.05 2.49
CA ALA A 28 10.63 -9.24 1.65
C ALA A 28 11.93 -10.03 1.44
N ARG A 29 13.09 -9.35 1.38
CA ARG A 29 14.42 -9.99 1.21
C ARG A 29 15.04 -10.48 2.51
N GLY A 30 14.61 -9.96 3.66
CA GLY A 30 15.18 -10.27 4.98
C GLY A 30 16.46 -9.48 5.31
N ASP A 31 16.76 -8.42 4.56
CA ASP A 31 17.90 -7.51 4.80
C ASP A 31 17.45 -6.18 5.46
N ASN A 32 16.25 -6.15 6.04
CA ASN A 32 15.70 -4.98 6.70
C ASN A 32 16.40 -4.69 8.04
N ARG A 33 16.56 -3.40 8.33
CA ARG A 33 17.01 -2.91 9.64
C ARG A 33 15.82 -2.68 10.58
N PRO A 34 16.03 -2.44 11.88
CA PRO A 34 14.95 -2.10 12.80
C PRO A 34 14.15 -0.86 12.41
N ASP A 35 14.80 0.11 11.75
CA ASP A 35 14.23 1.38 11.27
C ASP A 35 13.64 1.31 9.85
N SER A 36 13.72 0.14 9.19
CA SER A 36 13.19 0.00 7.83
C SER A 36 11.68 0.21 7.77
N ASP A 37 11.22 0.82 6.68
CA ASP A 37 9.82 0.92 6.31
C ASP A 37 9.25 -0.43 5.81
N LEU A 38 7.96 -0.43 5.47
CA LEU A 38 7.28 -1.55 4.83
C LEU A 38 6.88 -1.12 3.42
N ASP A 39 7.59 -1.67 2.44
CA ASP A 39 7.30 -1.45 1.02
C ASP A 39 6.15 -2.35 0.54
N ILE A 40 5.10 -1.75 -0.02
CA ILE A 40 3.94 -2.48 -0.55
C ILE A 40 3.71 -2.11 -2.01
N LEU A 41 3.72 -3.12 -2.88
CA LEU A 41 3.30 -3.00 -4.27
C LEU A 41 1.81 -3.22 -4.33
N ILE A 42 1.08 -2.31 -4.97
CA ILE A 42 -0.37 -2.39 -5.15
C ILE A 42 -0.74 -2.44 -6.62
N ARG A 43 -1.89 -3.07 -6.91
CA ARG A 43 -2.60 -2.94 -8.17
C ARG A 43 -4.04 -2.58 -7.85
N PHE A 44 -4.54 -1.52 -8.47
CA PHE A 44 -5.94 -1.13 -8.39
C PHE A 44 -6.80 -2.11 -9.19
N LYS A 45 -8.08 -2.18 -8.86
CA LYS A 45 -9.08 -2.79 -9.74
C LYS A 45 -9.05 -2.06 -11.08
N LYS A 46 -9.33 -2.80 -12.14
CA LYS A 46 -9.41 -2.25 -13.50
C LYS A 46 -10.32 -1.02 -13.55
N ASP A 47 -9.83 0.06 -14.15
CA ASP A 47 -10.52 1.33 -14.34
C ASP A 47 -10.88 2.07 -13.02
N LYS A 48 -10.17 1.76 -11.92
CA LYS A 48 -10.30 2.41 -10.60
C LYS A 48 -9.03 3.13 -10.16
N GLU A 49 -8.03 3.19 -11.03
CA GLU A 49 -6.81 3.94 -10.80
C GLU A 49 -7.15 5.43 -10.60
N PRO A 50 -6.56 6.09 -9.58
CA PRO A 50 -6.69 7.54 -9.47
C PRO A 50 -6.01 8.21 -10.68
N GLY A 51 -6.60 9.30 -11.15
CA GLY A 51 -5.93 10.19 -12.10
C GLY A 51 -4.62 10.74 -11.50
N PHE A 52 -3.70 11.17 -12.36
CA PHE A 52 -2.36 11.61 -11.93
C PHE A 52 -2.40 12.76 -10.91
N PHE A 53 -3.31 13.72 -11.06
CA PHE A 53 -3.43 14.85 -10.14
C PHE A 53 -3.97 14.42 -8.77
N ARG A 54 -5.02 13.58 -8.72
CA ARG A 54 -5.49 12.97 -7.47
C ARG A 54 -4.40 12.12 -6.80
N TYR A 55 -3.65 11.34 -7.58
CA TYR A 55 -2.53 10.55 -7.04
C TYR A 55 -1.44 11.42 -6.40
N LEU A 56 -1.16 12.60 -6.97
CA LEU A 56 -0.23 13.57 -6.41
C LEU A 56 -0.84 14.44 -5.29
N GLY A 57 -2.13 14.29 -4.98
CA GLY A 57 -2.84 15.11 -3.99
C GLY A 57 -3.03 16.58 -4.42
N ILE A 58 -3.05 16.84 -5.74
CA ILE A 58 -3.27 18.18 -6.31
C ILE A 58 -4.77 18.50 -6.41
N GLU A 59 -5.63 17.49 -6.41
CA GLU A 59 -7.10 17.59 -6.43
C GLU A 59 -7.73 16.55 -5.49
N GLU A 60 -8.94 16.82 -4.99
CA GLU A 60 -9.72 15.94 -4.11
C GLU A 60 -10.54 14.89 -4.90
#